data_AF-A0A7C9TBW0-F1
#
_entry.id   AF-A0A7C9TBW0-F1
#
_cell.length_a   1.000
_cell.length_b   1.000
_cell.length_c   1.000
_cell.angle_alpha   90.00
_cell.angle_beta   90.00
_cell.angle_gamma   90.00
#
_symmetry.space_group_name_H-M   'P 1'
#
loop_
_entity.id
_entity.type
_entity.pdbx_description
1 polymer ?
#
loop_
_entity_poly.entity_id
_entity_poly.type
_entity_poly.pdbx_seq_one_letter_code
_entity_poly.pdbx_strand_id
1 'polypeptide(L)'
;HKVFSIDLSNDTVKLFASRDTKDMATGQPVGSIFTNPDNLAIDADGNMYIVEDQPGGIEDVWFAKDEDNDGVAESIGKWASLSTVGAESTGLYFDKFKPNVAYINVQHPDSGVDRTIMITAPCPKDKHDRDDDRHEGRDRD
;
A
#
# COMPACT_ATOMS: atom_id res chain seq x y z
N HIS A 1 18.70 1.92 1.30
CA HIS A 1 17.37 1.51 1.77
C HIS A 1 16.95 0.31 0.97
N LYS A 2 16.72 -0.80 1.66
CA LYS A 2 16.55 -2.11 1.07
C LYS A 2 15.53 -2.88 1.90
N VAL A 3 14.67 -3.61 1.23
CA VAL A 3 13.78 -4.62 1.81
C VAL A 3 14.22 -5.96 1.23
N PHE A 4 14.27 -6.99 2.06
CA PHE A 4 14.68 -8.33 1.64
C PHE A 4 13.51 -9.29 1.80
N SER A 5 13.35 -10.20 0.84
CA SER A 5 12.51 -11.37 0.97
C SER A 5 13.38 -12.57 1.37
N ILE A 6 12.85 -13.44 2.21
CA ILE A 6 13.53 -14.64 2.69
C ILE A 6 12.61 -15.82 2.45
N ASP A 7 13.02 -16.70 1.56
CA ASP A 7 12.34 -17.96 1.30
C ASP A 7 13.05 -19.09 2.05
N LEU A 8 12.42 -19.53 3.14
CA LEU A 8 12.92 -20.60 4.01
C LEU A 8 12.77 -22.00 3.42
N SER A 9 11.97 -22.17 2.36
CA SER A 9 11.79 -23.47 1.71
C SER A 9 12.95 -23.80 0.77
N ASN A 10 13.57 -22.76 0.19
CA ASN A 10 14.67 -22.86 -0.74
C ASN A 10 16.00 -22.31 -0.18
N ASP A 11 16.01 -21.88 1.09
CA ASP A 11 17.15 -21.22 1.75
C ASP A 11 17.71 -20.02 0.95
N THR A 12 16.82 -19.21 0.38
CA THR A 12 17.20 -18.06 -0.45
C THR A 12 16.83 -16.72 0.19
N VAL A 13 17.70 -15.73 -0.03
CA VAL A 13 17.46 -14.33 0.30
C VAL A 13 17.53 -13.52 -0.98
N LYS A 14 16.49 -12.75 -1.28
CA LYS A 14 16.46 -11.86 -2.44
C LYS A 14 16.31 -10.40 -2.00
N LEU A 15 16.80 -9.49 -2.85
CA LEU A 15 16.55 -8.07 -2.68
C LEU A 15 15.14 -7.79 -3.21
N PHE A 16 14.18 -7.67 -2.30
CA PHE A 16 12.77 -7.45 -2.65
C PHE A 16 12.56 -6.06 -3.26
N ALA A 17 13.01 -5.01 -2.58
CA ALA A 17 12.89 -3.64 -3.05
C ALA A 17 14.10 -2.79 -2.63
N SER A 18 14.44 -1.80 -3.44
CA SER A 18 15.51 -0.83 -3.16
C SER A 18 15.27 0.48 -3.91
N ARG A 19 16.20 1.44 -3.77
CA ARG A 19 16.18 2.68 -4.55
C ARG A 19 16.33 2.47 -6.06
N ASP A 20 16.80 1.30 -6.48
CA ASP A 20 16.91 0.92 -7.89
C ASP A 20 15.63 0.25 -8.42
N THR A 21 14.68 -0.10 -7.54
CA THR A 21 13.37 -0.63 -7.95
C THR A 21 12.60 0.45 -8.70
N LYS A 22 11.90 0.06 -9.76
CA LYS A 22 11.17 1.01 -10.60
C LYS A 22 10.04 1.66 -9.80
N ASP A 23 9.91 2.96 -9.93
CA ASP A 23 8.72 3.68 -9.52
C ASP A 23 7.58 3.41 -10.53
N MET A 24 6.41 3.05 -10.01
CA MET A 24 5.26 2.67 -10.84
C MET A 24 4.76 3.79 -11.76
N ALA A 25 4.89 5.05 -11.35
CA ALA A 25 4.38 6.18 -12.12
C ALA A 25 5.32 6.59 -13.26
N THR A 26 6.63 6.47 -13.04
CA THR A 26 7.65 6.98 -13.96
C THR A 26 8.39 5.89 -14.74
N GLY A 27 8.37 4.65 -14.25
CA GLY A 27 9.15 3.53 -14.78
C GLY A 27 10.67 3.67 -14.60
N GLN A 28 11.12 4.73 -13.92
CA GLN A 28 12.53 4.96 -13.56
C GLN A 28 12.80 4.43 -12.16
N PRO A 29 14.08 4.26 -11.73
CA PRO A 29 14.39 3.98 -10.34
C PRO A 29 13.70 4.97 -9.39
N VAL A 30 13.08 4.46 -8.32
CA VAL A 30 12.40 5.29 -7.31
C VAL A 30 13.37 6.29 -6.68
N GLY A 31 14.65 5.93 -6.54
CA GLY A 31 15.70 6.85 -6.12
C GLY A 31 15.61 7.26 -4.65
N SER A 32 16.07 8.48 -4.34
CA SER A 32 16.29 8.91 -2.94
C SER A 32 15.03 9.05 -2.11
N ILE A 33 13.87 9.21 -2.75
CA ILE A 33 12.58 9.37 -2.07
C ILE A 33 12.17 8.11 -1.32
N PHE A 34 12.63 6.91 -1.74
CA PHE A 34 12.45 5.69 -0.96
C PHE A 34 13.53 5.62 0.13
N THR A 35 13.12 5.73 1.40
CA THR A 35 14.00 5.92 2.53
C THR A 35 13.46 5.30 3.83
N ASN A 36 14.35 4.88 4.75
CA ASN A 36 14.10 4.08 5.97
C ASN A 36 12.84 3.19 5.94
N PRO A 37 12.76 2.19 5.06
CA PRO A 37 11.71 1.19 5.17
C PRO A 37 11.86 0.45 6.52
N ASP A 38 10.76 0.31 7.25
CA ASP A 38 10.72 -0.36 8.55
C ASP A 38 9.67 -1.48 8.55
N ASN A 39 8.37 -1.13 8.56
CA ASN A 39 7.32 -2.12 8.69
C ASN A 39 6.83 -2.65 7.34
N LEU A 40 6.23 -3.84 7.38
CA LEU A 40 5.60 -4.49 6.23
C LEU A 40 4.16 -4.86 6.55
N ALA A 41 3.29 -4.82 5.53
CA ALA A 41 1.92 -5.34 5.61
C ALA A 41 1.54 -6.05 4.32
N ILE A 42 0.55 -6.92 4.40
CA ILE A 42 -0.01 -7.67 3.27
C ILE A 42 -1.51 -7.44 3.24
N ASP A 43 -2.05 -7.11 2.08
CA ASP A 43 -3.50 -7.00 1.90
C ASP A 43 -4.16 -8.36 1.61
N ALA A 44 -5.48 -8.35 1.41
CA ALA A 44 -6.25 -9.57 1.15
C ALA A 44 -5.94 -10.22 -0.21
N ASP A 45 -5.37 -9.47 -1.15
CA ASP A 45 -4.99 -9.94 -2.49
C ASP A 45 -3.52 -10.41 -2.54
N GLY A 46 -2.79 -10.30 -1.43
CA GLY A 46 -1.40 -10.71 -1.31
C GLY A 46 -0.40 -9.62 -1.69
N ASN A 47 -0.84 -8.38 -1.93
CA ASN A 47 0.09 -7.30 -2.25
C ASN A 47 0.86 -6.86 -1.00
N MET A 48 2.13 -6.51 -1.22
CA MET A 48 3.04 -6.07 -0.15
C MET A 48 3.03 -4.55 -0.01
N TYR A 49 3.03 -4.09 1.22
CA TYR A 49 3.17 -2.68 1.58
C TYR A 49 4.41 -2.48 2.45
N ILE A 50 5.15 -1.41 2.20
CA ILE A 50 6.35 -1.02 2.93
C ILE A 50 6.08 0.34 3.58
N VAL A 51 6.18 0.41 4.90
CA VAL A 51 6.01 1.65 5.65
C VAL A 51 7.39 2.20 5.99
N GLU A 52 7.61 3.47 5.67
CA GLU A 52 8.83 4.16 6.09
C GLU A 52 8.73 4.64 7.54
N ASP A 53 9.87 4.77 8.19
CA ASP A 53 10.05 5.39 9.49
C ASP A 53 11.09 6.52 9.36
N GLN A 54 10.61 7.71 8.98
CA GLN A 54 11.44 8.91 8.85
C GLN A 54 11.20 9.86 10.01
N PRO A 55 12.27 10.47 10.56
CA PRO A 55 12.08 11.52 11.55
C PRO A 55 11.42 12.76 10.93
N GLY A 56 10.55 13.41 11.69
CA GLY A 56 10.06 14.75 11.38
C GLY A 56 8.70 14.81 10.67
N GLY A 57 7.98 13.69 10.55
CA GLY A 57 6.59 13.73 10.07
C GLY A 57 6.40 13.71 8.57
N ILE A 58 7.42 13.33 7.81
CA ILE A 58 7.38 13.22 6.34
C ILE A 58 7.91 11.85 5.95
N GLU A 59 6.99 10.96 5.61
CA GLU A 59 7.27 9.56 5.26
C GLU A 59 6.17 9.05 4.34
N ASP A 60 6.50 8.01 3.59
CA ASP A 60 5.61 7.39 2.64
C ASP A 60 5.31 5.93 3.01
N VAL A 61 4.13 5.48 2.61
CA VAL A 61 3.79 4.06 2.53
C VAL A 61 3.84 3.67 1.06
N TRP A 62 4.59 2.63 0.74
CA TRP A 62 4.80 2.15 -0.62
C TRP A 62 4.01 0.87 -0.85
N PHE A 63 3.24 0.84 -1.93
CA PHE A 63 2.69 -0.38 -2.51
C PHE A 63 3.76 -1.03 -3.40
N ALA A 64 4.04 -2.31 -3.19
CA ALA A 64 4.99 -3.08 -3.98
C ALA A 64 4.25 -4.10 -4.83
N LYS A 65 4.49 -4.06 -6.14
CA LYS A 65 4.00 -5.06 -7.09
C LYS A 65 5.10 -6.09 -7.32
N ASP A 66 4.78 -7.34 -7.01
CA ASP A 66 5.52 -8.56 -7.31
C ASP A 66 4.60 -9.43 -8.17
N GLU A 67 4.66 -9.24 -9.49
CA GLU A 67 3.71 -9.77 -10.46
C GLU A 67 3.89 -11.27 -10.69
N ASP A 68 5.12 -11.77 -10.59
CA ASP A 68 5.42 -13.19 -10.73
C ASP A 68 5.55 -13.94 -9.39
N ASN A 69 5.41 -13.24 -8.25
CA ASN A 69 5.50 -13.76 -6.89
C ASN A 69 6.84 -14.47 -6.63
N ASP A 70 7.92 -14.00 -7.22
CA ASP A 70 9.24 -14.57 -7.02
C ASP A 70 9.96 -13.99 -5.78
N GLY A 71 9.39 -12.98 -5.11
CA GLY A 71 10.02 -12.30 -3.99
C GLY A 71 10.96 -11.16 -4.41
N VAL A 72 10.81 -10.62 -5.63
CA VAL A 72 11.45 -9.39 -6.11
C VAL A 72 10.36 -8.49 -6.70
N ALA A 73 10.13 -7.32 -6.09
CA ALA A 73 9.17 -6.38 -6.63
C ALA A 73 9.64 -5.81 -7.99
N GLU A 74 8.82 -5.90 -9.04
CA GLU A 74 9.13 -5.26 -10.32
C GLU A 74 9.02 -3.75 -10.23
N SER A 75 8.15 -3.26 -9.33
CA SER A 75 7.97 -1.83 -9.08
C SER A 75 7.37 -1.54 -7.71
N ILE A 76 7.62 -0.33 -7.21
CA ILE A 76 6.96 0.23 -6.03
C ILE A 76 6.29 1.56 -6.38
N GLY A 77 5.18 1.89 -5.72
CA GLY A 77 4.46 3.13 -5.92
C GLY A 77 3.99 3.71 -4.60
N LYS A 78 4.05 5.03 -4.45
CA LYS A 78 3.55 5.71 -3.26
C LYS A 78 2.04 5.48 -3.10
N TRP A 79 1.63 4.92 -1.98
CA TRP A 79 0.23 4.63 -1.65
C TRP A 79 -0.38 5.68 -0.72
N ALA A 80 0.37 6.09 0.31
CA ALA A 80 -0.03 7.13 1.26
C ALA A 80 1.21 7.91 1.74
N SER A 81 0.99 9.09 2.32
CA SER A 81 2.04 9.89 2.95
C SER A 81 1.57 10.40 4.31
N LEU A 82 2.46 10.37 5.30
CA LEU A 82 2.28 11.10 6.55
C LEU A 82 2.79 12.54 6.37
N SER A 83 2.07 13.48 6.97
CA SER A 83 2.47 14.90 7.03
C SER A 83 2.28 15.50 8.43
N THR A 84 2.17 14.64 9.45
CA THR A 84 1.97 15.07 10.84
C THR A 84 3.32 15.36 11.46
N VAL A 85 3.57 16.64 11.79
CA VAL A 85 4.86 17.10 12.34
C VAL A 85 5.27 16.28 13.57
N GLY A 86 6.52 15.81 13.54
CA GLY A 86 7.15 15.05 14.60
C GLY A 86 6.74 13.58 14.66
N ALA A 87 5.75 13.14 13.87
CA ALA A 87 5.24 11.78 13.90
C ALA A 87 5.99 10.82 12.97
N GLU A 88 5.87 9.51 13.25
CA GLU A 88 6.25 8.40 12.38
C GLU A 88 5.05 7.45 12.33
N SER A 89 4.86 6.77 11.20
CA SER A 89 3.87 5.71 11.10
C SER A 89 4.48 4.42 11.62
N THR A 90 3.65 3.65 12.31
CA THR A 90 4.00 2.30 12.72
C THR A 90 2.80 1.37 12.62
N GLY A 91 3.05 0.12 12.25
CA GLY A 91 2.03 -0.92 12.22
C GLY A 91 0.88 -0.60 11.26
N LEU A 92 1.12 -0.77 9.97
CA LEU A 92 0.05 -0.93 8.98
C LEU A 92 -0.52 -2.35 9.07
N TYR A 93 -1.85 -2.47 9.09
CA TYR A 93 -2.52 -3.76 8.96
C TYR A 93 -3.78 -3.64 8.12
N PHE A 94 -4.07 -4.70 7.36
CA PHE A 94 -5.32 -4.83 6.60
C PHE A 94 -6.32 -5.66 7.41
N ASP A 95 -7.59 -5.25 7.37
CA ASP A 95 -8.65 -5.96 8.09
C ASP A 95 -8.88 -7.34 7.45
N LYS A 96 -8.77 -8.38 8.28
CA LYS A 96 -8.90 -9.79 7.84
C LYS A 96 -10.27 -10.11 7.23
N PHE A 97 -11.32 -9.40 7.62
CA PHE A 97 -12.69 -9.68 7.21
C PHE A 97 -13.27 -8.63 6.26
N LYS A 98 -12.59 -7.48 6.13
CA LYS A 98 -12.99 -6.37 5.26
C LYS A 98 -11.81 -6.01 4.36
N PRO A 99 -11.69 -6.62 3.16
CA PRO A 99 -10.52 -6.46 2.30
C PRO A 99 -10.28 -5.00 1.85
N ASN A 100 -11.30 -4.15 1.94
CA ASN A 100 -11.24 -2.74 1.61
C ASN A 100 -10.95 -1.82 2.80
N VAL A 101 -10.50 -2.36 3.94
CA VAL A 101 -10.19 -1.60 5.16
C VAL A 101 -8.76 -1.88 5.59
N ALA A 102 -8.00 -0.81 5.83
CA ALA A 102 -6.69 -0.84 6.44
C ALA A 102 -6.64 0.12 7.62
N TYR A 103 -5.68 -0.09 8.50
CA TYR A 103 -5.40 0.78 9.61
C TYR A 103 -3.90 1.00 9.73
N ILE A 104 -3.51 2.21 10.10
CA ILE A 104 -2.11 2.57 10.33
C ILE A 104 -2.03 3.40 11.61
N ASN A 105 -1.03 3.16 12.45
CA ASN A 105 -0.82 3.97 13.64
C ASN A 105 0.16 5.10 13.31
N VAL A 106 -0.12 6.27 13.87
CA VAL A 106 0.71 7.47 13.82
C VAL A 106 1.14 7.75 15.25
N GLN A 107 2.44 7.62 15.53
CA GLN A 107 3.02 7.71 16.87
C GLN A 107 3.89 8.95 17.03
N HIS A 108 4.12 9.33 18.29
CA HIS A 108 4.97 10.43 18.76
C HIS A 108 4.86 11.76 17.99
N PRO A 109 3.67 12.21 17.55
CA PRO A 109 3.53 13.55 16.99
C PRO A 109 3.94 14.60 18.02
N ASP A 110 4.36 15.79 17.58
CA ASP A 110 4.68 16.92 18.49
C ASP A 110 3.50 17.31 19.40
N SER A 111 2.28 16.99 18.98
CA SER A 111 1.06 17.18 19.79
C SER A 111 0.98 16.25 21.02
N GLY A 112 1.77 15.17 21.05
CA GLY A 112 1.72 14.12 22.07
C GLY A 112 0.50 13.19 21.99
N VAL A 113 -0.29 13.26 20.91
CA VAL A 113 -1.51 12.48 20.74
C VAL A 113 -1.38 11.49 19.59
N ASP A 114 -1.02 10.25 19.93
CA ASP A 114 -0.99 9.13 18.99
C ASP A 114 -2.38 8.82 18.45
N ARG A 115 -2.46 8.32 17.22
CA ARG A 115 -3.72 7.97 16.56
C ARG A 115 -3.60 6.70 15.75
N THR A 116 -4.65 5.89 15.76
CA THR A 116 -4.89 4.90 14.71
C THR A 116 -5.82 5.50 13.66
N ILE A 117 -5.38 5.49 12.40
CA ILE A 117 -6.13 5.99 11.26
C ILE A 117 -6.70 4.80 10.51
N MET A 118 -8.02 4.80 10.27
CA MET A 118 -8.67 3.86 9.38
C MET A 118 -8.69 4.43 7.96
N ILE A 119 -8.24 3.63 7.00
CA ILE A 119 -8.33 3.89 5.57
C ILE A 119 -9.34 2.90 4.99
N THR A 120 -10.32 3.40 4.25
CA THR A 120 -11.30 2.54 3.59
C THR A 120 -11.44 2.92 2.12
N ALA A 121 -11.43 1.91 1.26
CA ALA A 121 -11.76 2.07 -0.16
C ALA A 121 -13.25 1.75 -0.37
N PRO A 122 -13.96 2.49 -1.23
CA PRO A 122 -15.32 2.10 -1.60
C PRO A 122 -15.30 0.71 -2.27
N CYS A 123 -16.31 -0.11 -1.99
CA CYS A 123 -16.47 -1.37 -2.72
C CYS A 123 -16.52 -1.09 -4.23
N PRO A 124 -15.88 -1.93 -5.07
CA PRO A 124 -16.06 -1.86 -6.50
C PRO A 124 -17.56 -1.88 -6.81
N LYS A 125 -18.05 -0.90 -7.57
CA LYS A 125 -19.44 -0.95 -8.06
C LYS A 125 -19.56 -2.19 -8.95
N ASP A 126 -20.50 -3.06 -8.65
CA ASP A 126 -20.82 -4.18 -9.51
C ASP A 126 -21.12 -3.64 -10.91
N LYS A 127 -20.50 -4.23 -11.94
CA LYS A 127 -20.69 -3.81 -13.34
C LYS A 127 -22.12 -4.08 -13.86
N HIS A 128 -23.03 -4.58 -13.02
CA HIS A 128 -24.39 -4.98 -13.39
C HIS A 128 -25.43 -3.85 -13.36
N ASP A 129 -25.12 -2.68 -12.78
CA ASP A 129 -26.11 -1.59 -12.66
C ASP A 129 -26.26 -0.73 -13.93
N ARG A 130 -25.79 -1.19 -15.10
CA ARG A 130 -25.80 -0.40 -16.35
C ARG A 130 -26.66 -0.95 -17.49
N ASP A 131 -27.43 -2.02 -17.24
CA ASP A 131 -28.28 -2.62 -18.28
C ASP A 131 -29.79 -2.51 -18.03
N ASP A 132 -30.25 -2.00 -16.88
CA ASP A 132 -31.70 -1.93 -16.57
C ASP A 132 -32.42 -0.67 -17.09
N ASP A 133 -31.72 0.31 -17.66
CA ASP A 133 -32.35 1.56 -18.15
C ASP A 133 -32.80 1.49 -19.63
N ARG A 134 -32.91 0.31 -20.26
CA ARG A 134 -33.24 0.18 -21.70
C ARG A 134 -34.44 -0.69 -22.08
N HIS A 135 -35.41 -0.86 -21.19
CA HIS A 135 -36.69 -1.49 -21.57
C HIS A 135 -37.94 -0.79 -21.02
N GLU A 136 -38.20 0.46 -21.42
CA GLU A 136 -39.58 0.95 -21.55
C GLU A 136 -39.80 1.58 -22.92
N GLY A 137 -40.03 0.70 -23.89
CA GLY A 137 -40.49 1.04 -25.22
C GLY A 137 -41.20 -0.17 -25.79
N ARG A 138 -42.50 -0.31 -25.47
CA ARG A 138 -43.54 -0.92 -26.32
C ARG A 138 -44.93 -0.74 -25.69
N ASP A 139 -45.70 0.10 -26.38
CA ASP A 139 -47.10 -0.08 -26.77
C ASP A 139 -48.16 -0.34 -25.68
N ARG A 140 -49.00 0.69 -25.46
CA ARG A 140 -50.46 0.56 -25.35
C ARG A 140 -51.16 1.75 -26.02
N ASP A 141 -51.98 1.36 -27.01
CA ASP A 141 -53.12 2.02 -27.68
C ASP A 141 -52.90 3.29 -28.53
#